data_AF-A0A6J6CZF9-F1
#
_entry.id   AF-A0A6J6CZF9-F1
#
_cell.length_a   1.000
_cell.length_b   1.000
_cell.length_c   1.000
_cell.angle_alpha   90.00
_cell.angle_beta   90.00
_cell.angle_gamma   90.00
#
_symmetry.space_group_name_H-M   'P 1'
#
loop_
_entity.id
_entity.type
_entity.pdbx_description
1 polymer ?
#
loop_
_entity_poly.entity_id
_entity_poly.type
_entity_poly.pdbx_seq_one_letter_code
_entity_poly.pdbx_strand_id
1 'polypeptide(L)'
;MTAFAVLATLSVAGASAAGQSSNSSNSSGEKDKESTDGNEGESNSEDKEQDDLSSISAGDLDKIDRGPGRGDLSNTWRRPSSLASDALFAGVVTRISRHLPLLARTVADGTYLRAMFGSFAPLTVIPAALLGVLAVLDTSGQALPPALWIVMGIIALANLDALAGFVAGFIFTAGVAISGNLSSRDEILTVAGLYIIFYAPALLASAIRPLRRLASDRDDTWERATDYGLALLLSGWTMSKLIGGLNALAGIQLLITYHATEIAWWTAVFVLVRLILEDFASYNYPERIAAVSGEFKAQDTIHKVISLELKIFIFVQLAMPFIGFNIKLFLGTLIMATPTIIGLTIGKKLPKTSILYRLMPSGAFKIVAMVFIGTFAATFIQGLFANPRTFLEWSFVALAIPGLILSILGKMVKEPERDWKKSQIGNTAYRILGVLVFLLLIQIVRGVDLYAAVFGK
;
A
#
# COMPACT_ATOMS: atom_id res chain seq x y z
N MET A 1 10.54 -12.81 -21.54
CA MET A 1 11.03 -12.74 -20.15
C MET A 1 10.35 -11.66 -19.31
N THR A 2 9.94 -10.54 -19.91
CA THR A 2 9.29 -9.41 -19.22
C THR A 2 7.92 -9.71 -18.61
N ALA A 3 7.06 -10.52 -19.26
CA ALA A 3 5.73 -10.85 -18.72
C ALA A 3 5.76 -11.73 -17.46
N PHE A 4 6.69 -12.68 -17.36
CA PHE A 4 6.87 -13.52 -16.16
C PHE A 4 7.67 -12.81 -15.06
N ALA A 5 8.59 -11.91 -15.41
CA ALA A 5 9.17 -10.99 -14.44
C ALA A 5 8.11 -10.04 -13.88
N VAL A 6 7.19 -9.54 -14.73
CA VAL A 6 6.02 -8.76 -14.30
C VAL A 6 5.10 -9.60 -13.41
N LEU A 7 4.85 -10.87 -13.73
CA LEU A 7 4.05 -11.76 -12.91
C LEU A 7 4.73 -12.18 -11.60
N ALA A 8 6.04 -12.44 -11.60
CA ALA A 8 6.82 -12.70 -10.40
C ALA A 8 6.95 -11.43 -9.55
N THR A 9 7.00 -10.26 -10.15
CA THR A 9 6.85 -8.96 -9.46
C THR A 9 5.38 -8.62 -9.16
N LEU A 10 4.38 -9.36 -9.63
CA LEU A 10 2.98 -9.19 -9.23
C LEU A 10 2.57 -10.25 -8.19
N SER A 11 3.26 -11.39 -8.12
CA SER A 11 3.08 -12.40 -7.07
C SER A 11 3.95 -12.10 -5.84
N VAL A 12 5.18 -11.62 -6.04
CA VAL A 12 6.08 -11.16 -4.97
C VAL A 12 5.91 -9.66 -4.70
N ALA A 13 5.70 -8.84 -5.74
CA ALA A 13 5.49 -7.39 -5.60
C ALA A 13 4.06 -6.89 -5.83
N GLY A 14 3.08 -7.69 -6.25
CA GLY A 14 1.66 -7.30 -6.10
C GLY A 14 1.19 -7.50 -4.66
N ALA A 15 1.81 -8.44 -3.93
CA ALA A 15 1.66 -8.57 -2.48
C ALA A 15 2.53 -7.57 -1.69
N SER A 16 3.70 -7.15 -2.21
CA SER A 16 4.63 -6.25 -1.49
C SER A 16 4.73 -4.80 -2.01
N ALA A 17 4.18 -4.47 -3.18
CA ALA A 17 4.00 -3.07 -3.64
C ALA A 17 2.67 -2.49 -3.17
N ALA A 18 1.70 -3.33 -2.78
CA ALA A 18 0.53 -2.88 -2.03
C ALA A 18 0.80 -2.77 -0.52
N GLY A 19 1.80 -3.51 0.01
CA GLY A 19 2.04 -3.70 1.45
C GLY A 19 3.29 -3.02 2.03
N GLN A 20 3.76 -1.90 1.46
CA GLN A 20 4.88 -1.16 2.04
C GLN A 20 4.43 -0.26 3.20
N SER A 21 4.38 -0.82 4.40
CA SER A 21 4.51 -0.05 5.64
C SER A 21 5.99 -0.07 6.08
N SER A 22 6.69 1.03 5.83
CA SER A 22 8.01 1.28 6.42
C SER A 22 7.83 1.70 7.88
N ASN A 23 7.97 0.77 8.82
CA ASN A 23 8.01 1.11 10.25
C ASN A 23 9.45 1.19 10.77
N SER A 24 9.76 2.27 11.47
CA SER A 24 11.01 2.49 12.19
C SER A 24 10.67 2.82 13.65
N SER A 25 11.16 1.97 14.54
CA SER A 25 11.26 2.08 16.00
C SER A 25 11.07 3.48 16.58
N ASN A 26 10.06 3.63 17.44
CA ASN A 26 9.79 4.85 18.18
C ASN A 26 10.76 4.96 19.37
N SER A 27 11.25 6.18 19.63
CA SER A 27 11.90 6.51 20.89
C SER A 27 11.42 7.86 21.37
N SER A 28 10.40 7.83 22.21
CA SER A 28 9.99 8.98 23.00
C SER A 28 10.98 9.18 24.15
N GLY A 29 11.47 10.41 24.27
CA GLY A 29 12.28 10.85 25.41
C GLY A 29 11.41 11.08 26.64
N GLU A 30 11.90 10.58 27.76
CA GLU A 30 11.32 10.73 29.10
C GLU A 30 11.49 12.18 29.59
N LYS A 31 10.43 12.78 30.15
CA LYS A 31 10.52 13.87 31.11
C LYS A 31 9.70 13.50 32.33
N ASP A 32 10.38 13.53 33.47
CA ASP A 32 9.92 13.19 34.81
C ASP A 32 8.60 13.88 35.21
N LYS A 33 7.71 13.12 35.86
CA LYS A 33 7.01 13.54 37.09
C LYS A 33 6.29 12.38 37.78
N GLU A 34 6.37 12.43 39.09
CA GLU A 34 6.06 11.43 40.11
C GLU A 34 4.56 11.30 40.43
N SER A 35 4.13 10.06 40.70
CA SER A 35 3.03 9.57 41.56
C SER A 35 1.57 10.03 41.36
N THR A 36 0.67 9.10 41.03
CA THR A 36 -0.23 8.37 41.97
C THR A 36 -1.20 7.43 41.22
N ASP A 37 -1.43 6.28 41.83
CA ASP A 37 -2.22 5.09 41.46
C ASP A 37 -3.63 5.32 40.88
N GLY A 38 -4.05 4.46 39.95
CA GLY A 38 -5.35 4.53 39.28
C GLY A 38 -5.49 3.63 38.05
N ASN A 39 -5.71 2.34 38.29
CA ASN A 39 -6.13 1.25 37.39
C ASN A 39 -6.97 1.65 36.16
N GLU A 40 -6.38 1.64 34.94
CA GLU A 40 -7.09 1.54 33.66
C GLU A 40 -6.30 0.67 32.66
N GLY A 41 -7.04 -0.17 31.92
CA GLY A 41 -6.52 -1.31 31.18
C GLY A 41 -5.51 -0.99 30.07
N GLU A 42 -4.39 -1.72 30.10
CA GLU A 42 -3.35 -1.73 29.08
C GLU A 42 -3.91 -2.09 27.70
N SER A 43 -4.02 -1.09 26.83
CA SER A 43 -4.18 -1.29 25.38
C SER A 43 -2.85 -1.79 24.80
N ASN A 44 -2.65 -3.10 24.88
CA ASN A 44 -1.46 -3.76 24.35
C ASN A 44 -1.49 -3.73 22.81
N SER A 45 -0.73 -2.79 22.23
CA SER A 45 -0.66 -2.51 20.79
C SER A 45 0.64 -3.07 20.19
N GLU A 46 0.95 -4.33 20.50
CA GLU A 46 2.12 -5.02 19.96
C GLU A 46 1.70 -6.37 19.36
N ASP A 47 1.50 -6.39 18.04
CA ASP A 47 1.51 -7.59 17.16
C ASP A 47 1.00 -7.20 15.74
N LYS A 48 1.59 -6.19 15.09
CA LYS A 48 1.31 -5.86 13.68
C LYS A 48 2.50 -6.15 12.77
N GLU A 49 3.03 -7.38 12.86
CA GLU A 49 4.02 -7.90 11.90
C GLU A 49 3.38 -8.81 10.85
N GLN A 50 3.58 -8.42 9.59
CA GLN A 50 3.41 -9.23 8.36
C GLN A 50 2.12 -10.05 8.27
N ASP A 51 1.05 -9.39 7.90
CA ASP A 51 -0.02 -10.04 7.16
C ASP A 51 -0.50 -9.04 6.12
N ASP A 52 0.13 -9.07 4.94
CA ASP A 52 0.18 -8.00 3.92
C ASP A 52 -1.16 -7.51 3.35
N LEU A 53 -2.31 -8.01 3.80
CA LEU A 53 -3.62 -7.40 3.56
C LEU A 53 -4.26 -6.86 4.83
N SER A 54 -4.03 -7.51 5.98
CA SER A 54 -4.45 -6.96 7.26
C SER A 54 -3.51 -5.85 7.74
N SER A 55 -2.26 -5.73 7.28
CA SER A 55 -1.38 -4.58 7.55
C SER A 55 -1.76 -3.33 6.75
N ILE A 56 -2.19 -3.49 5.49
CA ILE A 56 -2.78 -2.40 4.67
C ILE A 56 -4.12 -1.95 5.26
N SER A 57 -4.86 -2.90 5.87
CA SER A 57 -6.18 -2.63 6.45
C SER A 57 -6.17 -2.29 7.95
N ALA A 58 -5.06 -2.54 8.66
CA ALA A 58 -4.91 -2.29 10.11
C ALA A 58 -3.84 -1.25 10.44
N GLY A 59 -3.27 -0.56 9.44
CA GLY A 59 -2.59 0.70 9.67
C GLY A 59 -3.62 1.72 10.15
N ASP A 60 -3.73 1.85 11.47
CA ASP A 60 -4.55 2.91 12.07
C ASP A 60 -3.98 4.26 11.60
N LEU A 61 -4.84 5.23 11.35
CA LEU A 61 -4.37 6.58 11.14
C LEU A 61 -4.02 7.13 12.53
N ASP A 62 -2.75 7.06 12.91
CA ASP A 62 -2.30 7.49 14.24
C ASP A 62 -2.95 8.83 14.63
N LYS A 63 -3.60 8.82 15.79
CA LYS A 63 -4.19 10.03 16.38
C LYS A 63 -3.05 10.99 16.71
N ILE A 64 -3.23 12.26 16.36
CA ILE A 64 -2.27 13.31 16.67
C ILE A 64 -2.53 13.77 18.09
N ASP A 65 -1.63 13.46 19.01
CA ASP A 65 -1.71 13.95 20.39
C ASP A 65 -0.94 15.28 20.51
N ARG A 66 -1.64 16.40 20.28
CA ARG A 66 -1.10 17.77 20.33
C ARG A 66 -2.18 18.76 20.76
N GLY A 67 -1.74 19.88 21.31
CA GLY A 67 -2.58 21.06 21.53
C GLY A 67 -3.04 21.72 20.21
N PRO A 68 -3.96 22.69 20.31
CA PRO A 68 -4.69 23.21 19.16
C PRO A 68 -3.77 23.97 18.19
N GLY A 69 -3.86 23.65 16.91
CA GLY A 69 -3.22 24.39 15.83
C GLY A 69 -3.98 25.65 15.44
N ARG A 70 -3.39 26.49 14.58
CA ARG A 70 -4.02 27.74 14.09
C ARG A 70 -5.34 27.48 13.34
N GLY A 71 -5.41 26.35 12.64
CA GLY A 71 -6.59 25.89 11.90
C GLY A 71 -7.70 25.34 12.79
N ASP A 72 -7.37 24.70 13.93
CA ASP A 72 -8.38 24.23 14.90
C ASP A 72 -9.20 25.39 15.49
N LEU A 73 -8.60 26.59 15.55
CA LEU A 73 -9.27 27.82 16.00
C LEU A 73 -10.14 28.49 14.92
N SER A 74 -10.11 27.99 13.68
CA SER A 74 -10.74 28.65 12.53
C SER A 74 -12.26 28.42 12.45
N ASN A 75 -12.93 29.29 11.68
CA ASN A 75 -14.39 29.21 11.48
C ASN A 75 -14.84 27.98 10.68
N THR A 76 -13.95 27.26 9.98
CA THR A 76 -14.33 26.02 9.28
C THR A 76 -14.69 24.90 10.26
N TRP A 77 -14.10 24.92 11.47
CA TRP A 77 -14.41 24.00 12.55
C TRP A 77 -15.73 24.32 13.24
N ARG A 78 -15.99 25.60 13.52
CA ARG A 78 -17.18 26.07 14.26
C ARG A 78 -18.50 25.99 13.48
N ARG A 79 -18.49 25.48 12.25
CA ARG A 79 -19.72 25.32 11.44
C ARG A 79 -20.54 24.13 11.94
N PRO A 80 -21.86 24.29 12.15
CA PRO A 80 -22.71 23.24 12.71
C PRO A 80 -22.83 22.00 11.80
N SER A 81 -22.74 22.18 10.47
CA SER A 81 -22.77 21.07 9.51
C SER A 81 -21.54 20.17 9.58
N SER A 82 -20.39 20.70 10.02
CA SER A 82 -19.14 19.94 10.13
C SER A 82 -19.26 18.86 11.21
N LEU A 83 -19.86 19.16 12.36
CA LEU A 83 -20.01 18.19 13.46
C LEU A 83 -20.82 16.96 13.03
N ALA A 84 -21.92 17.18 12.30
CA ALA A 84 -22.77 16.09 11.83
C ALA A 84 -22.06 15.24 10.75
N SER A 85 -21.36 15.87 9.80
CA SER A 85 -20.58 15.12 8.80
C SER A 85 -19.45 14.34 9.43
N ASP A 86 -18.73 14.95 10.37
CA ASP A 86 -17.57 14.36 11.02
C ASP A 86 -17.97 13.14 11.87
N ALA A 87 -19.07 13.25 12.62
CA ALA A 87 -19.66 12.14 13.37
C ALA A 87 -20.15 10.99 12.46
N LEU A 88 -20.73 11.31 11.30
CA LEU A 88 -21.16 10.31 10.32
C LEU A 88 -19.94 9.52 9.80
N PHE A 89 -18.92 10.20 9.29
CA PHE A 89 -17.74 9.54 8.74
C PHE A 89 -16.99 8.71 9.79
N ALA A 90 -16.76 9.26 10.98
CA ALA A 90 -16.14 8.52 12.08
C ALA A 90 -16.98 7.31 12.50
N GLY A 91 -18.32 7.47 12.57
CA GLY A 91 -19.25 6.38 12.86
C GLY A 91 -19.25 5.27 11.79
N VAL A 92 -19.12 5.63 10.52
CA VAL A 92 -19.00 4.67 9.41
C VAL A 92 -17.69 3.91 9.50
N VAL A 93 -16.56 4.58 9.71
CA VAL A 93 -15.24 3.94 9.88
C VAL A 93 -15.29 2.95 11.04
N THR A 94 -15.74 3.36 12.22
CA THR A 94 -15.78 2.53 13.44
C THR A 94 -16.71 1.32 13.32
N ARG A 95 -17.80 1.42 12.55
CA ARG A 95 -18.74 0.32 12.32
C ARG A 95 -18.19 -0.68 11.30
N ILE A 96 -17.59 -0.18 10.23
CA ILE A 96 -17.17 -1.00 9.09
C ILE A 96 -15.79 -1.62 9.33
N SER A 97 -14.89 -0.99 10.10
CA SER A 97 -13.49 -1.41 10.27
C SER A 97 -13.32 -2.87 10.69
N ARG A 98 -14.25 -3.42 11.49
CA ARG A 98 -14.20 -4.83 11.91
C ARG A 98 -14.38 -5.82 10.74
N HIS A 99 -15.22 -5.46 9.77
CA HIS A 99 -15.68 -6.38 8.71
C HIS A 99 -14.97 -6.09 7.38
N LEU A 100 -14.90 -4.80 7.00
CA LEU A 100 -14.32 -4.34 5.73
C LEU A 100 -13.27 -3.27 6.02
N PRO A 101 -12.12 -3.64 6.59
CA PRO A 101 -11.10 -2.68 7.00
C PRO A 101 -10.51 -1.89 5.82
N LEU A 102 -10.44 -2.46 4.62
CA LEU A 102 -10.03 -1.73 3.41
C LEU A 102 -11.02 -0.62 3.03
N LEU A 103 -12.32 -0.88 3.16
CA LEU A 103 -13.36 0.14 2.93
C LEU A 103 -13.30 1.21 4.02
N ALA A 104 -13.16 0.81 5.29
CA ALA A 104 -12.99 1.73 6.39
C ALA A 104 -11.76 2.63 6.20
N ARG A 105 -10.65 2.08 5.70
CA ARG A 105 -9.45 2.85 5.34
C ARG A 105 -9.71 3.83 4.20
N THR A 106 -10.40 3.40 3.15
CA THR A 106 -10.78 4.26 2.02
C THR A 106 -11.62 5.45 2.46
N VAL A 107 -12.58 5.21 3.37
CA VAL A 107 -13.40 6.27 3.97
C VAL A 107 -12.56 7.15 4.90
N ALA A 108 -11.65 6.57 5.68
CA ALA A 108 -10.79 7.32 6.59
C ALA A 108 -9.71 8.16 5.87
N ASP A 109 -9.38 7.87 4.62
CA ASP A 109 -8.30 8.54 3.87
C ASP A 109 -8.45 10.06 3.83
N GLY A 110 -9.65 10.55 3.47
CA GLY A 110 -9.98 11.98 3.39
C GLY A 110 -10.06 12.74 4.74
N THR A 111 -9.57 12.18 5.85
CA THR A 111 -9.64 12.81 7.18
C THR A 111 -8.90 14.15 7.24
N TYR A 112 -7.76 14.27 6.56
CA TYR A 112 -7.01 15.53 6.52
C TYR A 112 -7.77 16.63 5.73
N LEU A 113 -8.47 16.26 4.65
CA LEU A 113 -9.35 17.18 3.92
C LEU A 113 -10.56 17.57 4.76
N ARG A 114 -11.17 16.64 5.50
CA ARG A 114 -12.25 16.93 6.47
C ARG A 114 -11.77 17.88 7.56
N ALA A 115 -10.54 17.70 8.03
CA ALA A 115 -9.95 18.61 9.01
C ALA A 115 -9.79 20.04 8.44
N MET A 116 -9.43 20.21 7.17
CA MET A 116 -9.29 21.54 6.58
C MET A 116 -10.64 22.17 6.18
N PHE A 117 -11.50 21.42 5.50
CA PHE A 117 -12.69 21.93 4.80
C PHE A 117 -14.03 21.59 5.49
N GLY A 118 -14.04 20.74 6.50
CA GLY A 118 -15.24 20.28 7.20
C GLY A 118 -16.25 19.60 6.29
N SER A 119 -17.52 20.01 6.38
CA SER A 119 -18.61 19.39 5.61
C SER A 119 -18.45 19.50 4.08
N PHE A 120 -17.53 20.31 3.59
CA PHE A 120 -17.22 20.42 2.15
C PHE A 120 -16.18 19.40 1.67
N ALA A 121 -15.47 18.70 2.56
CA ALA A 121 -14.46 17.73 2.14
C ALA A 121 -15.00 16.62 1.21
N PRO A 122 -16.22 16.07 1.40
CA PRO A 122 -16.79 15.09 0.48
C PRO A 122 -17.11 15.64 -0.92
N LEU A 123 -16.96 16.95 -1.15
CA LEU A 123 -17.21 17.55 -2.46
C LEU A 123 -16.26 17.02 -3.54
N THR A 124 -15.10 16.45 -3.17
CA THR A 124 -14.19 15.71 -4.07
C THR A 124 -14.86 14.52 -4.75
N VAL A 125 -15.87 13.92 -4.10
CA VAL A 125 -16.60 12.75 -4.61
C VAL A 125 -17.50 13.10 -5.80
N ILE A 126 -18.06 14.31 -5.84
CA ILE A 126 -18.96 14.74 -6.92
C ILE A 126 -18.27 14.76 -8.30
N PRO A 127 -17.15 15.49 -8.50
CA PRO A 127 -16.45 15.48 -9.79
C PRO A 127 -15.90 14.09 -10.12
N ALA A 128 -15.50 13.29 -9.12
CA ALA A 128 -15.07 11.92 -9.37
C ALA A 128 -16.21 11.02 -9.85
N ALA A 129 -17.41 11.18 -9.28
CA ALA A 129 -18.60 10.49 -9.74
C ALA A 129 -18.97 10.87 -11.19
N LEU A 130 -18.89 12.16 -11.52
CA LEU A 130 -19.09 12.64 -12.89
C LEU A 130 -18.05 12.06 -13.86
N LEU A 131 -16.77 11.99 -13.46
CA LEU A 131 -15.72 11.34 -14.26
C LEU A 131 -15.96 9.82 -14.40
N GLY A 132 -16.51 9.16 -13.38
CA GLY A 132 -16.95 7.77 -13.46
C GLY A 132 -18.06 7.57 -14.49
N VAL A 133 -19.05 8.45 -14.54
CA VAL A 133 -20.09 8.44 -15.60
C VAL A 133 -19.48 8.72 -16.97
N LEU A 134 -18.61 9.73 -17.09
CA LEU A 134 -17.92 10.05 -18.33
C LEU A 134 -17.06 8.88 -18.82
N ALA A 135 -16.41 8.13 -17.92
CA ALA A 135 -15.67 6.93 -18.26
C ALA A 135 -16.56 5.86 -18.90
N VAL A 136 -17.77 5.64 -18.38
CA VAL A 136 -18.73 4.69 -18.97
C VAL A 136 -19.18 5.16 -20.35
N LEU A 137 -19.47 6.46 -20.49
CA LEU A 137 -19.93 7.03 -21.77
C LEU A 137 -18.83 6.95 -22.84
N ASP A 138 -17.60 7.28 -22.47
CA ASP A 138 -16.43 7.27 -23.36
C ASP A 138 -16.09 5.85 -23.85
N THR A 139 -16.21 4.84 -22.98
CA THR A 139 -15.99 3.44 -23.36
C THR A 139 -17.22 2.77 -23.96
N SER A 140 -18.32 3.50 -24.14
CA SER A 140 -19.63 2.95 -24.54
C SER A 140 -20.08 1.76 -23.67
N GLY A 141 -19.74 1.79 -22.38
CA GLY A 141 -20.04 0.73 -21.42
C GLY A 141 -19.21 -0.54 -21.57
N GLN A 142 -18.13 -0.52 -22.36
CA GLN A 142 -17.24 -1.67 -22.53
C GLN A 142 -16.21 -1.74 -21.40
N ALA A 143 -15.71 -2.95 -21.14
CA ALA A 143 -14.61 -3.23 -20.22
C ALA A 143 -13.25 -2.79 -20.78
N LEU A 144 -13.14 -1.54 -21.20
CA LEU A 144 -11.94 -0.93 -21.75
C LEU A 144 -11.53 0.29 -20.91
N PRO A 145 -10.24 0.66 -20.91
CA PRO A 145 -9.80 1.91 -20.29
C PRO A 145 -10.45 3.09 -21.03
N PRO A 146 -11.00 4.08 -20.30
CA PRO A 146 -11.47 5.31 -20.92
C PRO A 146 -10.28 6.17 -21.38
N ALA A 147 -10.58 7.27 -22.06
CA ALA A 147 -9.61 8.24 -22.52
C ALA A 147 -8.65 8.66 -21.41
N LEU A 148 -7.38 8.87 -21.78
CA LEU A 148 -6.28 9.14 -20.84
C LEU A 148 -6.62 10.28 -19.87
N TRP A 149 -7.21 11.37 -20.35
CA TRP A 149 -7.54 12.52 -19.51
C TRP A 149 -8.61 12.20 -18.45
N ILE A 150 -9.54 11.28 -18.73
CA ILE A 150 -10.55 10.81 -17.77
C ILE A 150 -9.86 10.01 -16.67
N VAL A 151 -9.00 9.05 -17.07
CA VAL A 151 -8.21 8.25 -16.13
C VAL A 151 -7.35 9.15 -15.25
N MET A 152 -6.65 10.10 -15.85
CA MET A 152 -5.83 11.10 -15.14
C MET A 152 -6.64 11.94 -14.17
N GLY A 153 -7.84 12.39 -14.55
CA GLY A 153 -8.73 13.14 -13.68
C GLY A 153 -9.20 12.32 -12.47
N ILE A 154 -9.54 11.05 -12.68
CA ILE A 154 -9.93 10.14 -11.59
C ILE A 154 -8.75 9.92 -10.65
N ILE A 155 -7.56 9.63 -11.18
CA ILE A 155 -6.35 9.42 -10.38
C ILE A 155 -6.00 10.68 -9.57
N ALA A 156 -6.14 11.88 -10.15
CA ALA A 156 -5.88 13.13 -9.46
C ALA A 156 -6.79 13.30 -8.24
N LEU A 157 -8.10 13.11 -8.42
CA LEU A 157 -9.08 13.20 -7.34
C LEU A 157 -8.92 12.10 -6.31
N ALA A 158 -8.62 10.88 -6.75
CA ALA A 158 -8.39 9.73 -5.88
C ALA A 158 -7.19 9.94 -4.96
N ASN A 159 -6.09 10.50 -5.47
CA ASN A 159 -4.93 10.78 -4.63
C ASN A 159 -5.25 11.80 -3.53
N LEU A 160 -6.13 12.76 -3.80
CA LEU A 160 -6.62 13.69 -2.78
C LEU A 160 -7.56 12.97 -1.79
N ASP A 161 -8.49 12.17 -2.28
CA ASP A 161 -9.42 11.41 -1.44
C ASP A 161 -9.68 10.02 -2.05
N ALA A 162 -9.18 8.97 -1.40
CA ALA A 162 -9.38 7.61 -1.90
C ALA A 162 -10.86 7.25 -2.08
N LEU A 163 -11.78 7.84 -1.31
CA LEU A 163 -13.21 7.65 -1.48
C LEU A 163 -13.71 8.14 -2.83
N ALA A 164 -13.14 9.24 -3.35
CA ALA A 164 -13.49 9.78 -4.66
C ALA A 164 -13.12 8.80 -5.78
N GLY A 165 -11.90 8.24 -5.71
CA GLY A 165 -11.44 7.21 -6.64
C GLY A 165 -12.28 5.92 -6.57
N PHE A 166 -12.63 5.50 -5.36
CA PHE A 166 -13.50 4.35 -5.13
C PHE A 166 -14.90 4.55 -5.75
N VAL A 167 -15.51 5.72 -5.55
CA VAL A 167 -16.82 6.03 -6.13
C VAL A 167 -16.77 6.10 -7.66
N ALA A 168 -15.73 6.70 -8.23
CA ALA A 168 -15.54 6.73 -9.69
C ALA A 168 -15.41 5.31 -10.27
N GLY A 169 -14.60 4.46 -9.64
CA GLY A 169 -14.47 3.05 -10.02
C GLY A 169 -15.77 2.26 -9.85
N PHE A 170 -16.51 2.49 -8.77
CA PHE A 170 -17.81 1.87 -8.56
C PHE A 170 -18.80 2.22 -9.65
N ILE A 171 -18.94 3.50 -10.00
CA ILE A 171 -19.83 3.95 -11.07
C ILE A 171 -19.41 3.38 -12.42
N PHE A 172 -18.10 3.38 -12.71
CA PHE A 172 -17.58 2.78 -13.94
C PHE A 172 -17.94 1.30 -14.04
N THR A 173 -17.63 0.51 -13.00
CA THR A 173 -17.93 -0.92 -12.95
C THR A 173 -19.43 -1.20 -13.03
N ALA A 174 -20.25 -0.44 -12.31
CA ALA A 174 -21.70 -0.58 -12.38
C ALA A 174 -22.23 -0.27 -13.78
N GLY A 175 -21.72 0.78 -14.43
CA GLY A 175 -22.08 1.13 -15.80
C GLY A 175 -21.72 0.04 -16.82
N VAL A 176 -20.53 -0.54 -16.71
CA VAL A 176 -20.10 -1.68 -17.55
C VAL A 176 -20.97 -2.92 -17.28
N ALA A 177 -21.31 -3.19 -16.02
CA ALA A 177 -22.19 -4.29 -15.63
C ALA A 177 -23.59 -4.16 -16.22
N ILE A 178 -24.20 -2.97 -16.10
CA ILE A 178 -25.53 -2.66 -16.64
C ILE A 178 -25.54 -2.78 -18.17
N SER A 179 -24.40 -2.47 -18.81
CA SER A 179 -24.23 -2.59 -20.27
C SER A 179 -24.03 -4.04 -20.75
N GLY A 180 -23.93 -5.01 -19.84
CA GLY A 180 -23.77 -6.44 -20.17
C GLY A 180 -22.33 -6.89 -20.47
N ASN A 181 -21.35 -6.01 -20.32
CA ASN A 181 -19.93 -6.25 -20.68
C ASN A 181 -19.08 -6.71 -19.48
N LEU A 182 -19.67 -7.55 -18.61
CA LEU A 182 -18.98 -8.28 -17.52
C LEU A 182 -19.24 -9.79 -17.64
N SER A 183 -19.33 -10.28 -18.87
CA SER A 183 -19.70 -11.67 -19.15
C SER A 183 -18.48 -12.57 -19.25
N SER A 184 -17.35 -12.02 -19.71
CA SER A 184 -16.09 -12.76 -19.78
C SER A 184 -15.19 -12.49 -18.58
N ARG A 185 -14.34 -13.47 -18.26
CA ARG A 185 -13.35 -13.33 -17.19
C ARG A 185 -12.37 -12.19 -17.45
N ASP A 186 -11.98 -12.00 -18.70
CA ASP A 186 -11.01 -10.97 -19.08
C ASP A 186 -11.63 -9.57 -18.99
N GLU A 187 -12.93 -9.42 -19.30
CA GLU A 187 -13.70 -8.20 -19.00
C GLU A 187 -13.72 -7.89 -17.49
N ILE A 188 -14.04 -8.88 -16.65
CA ILE A 188 -14.08 -8.74 -15.20
C ILE A 188 -12.71 -8.32 -14.66
N LEU A 189 -11.64 -8.97 -15.11
CA LEU A 189 -10.28 -8.65 -14.68
C LEU A 189 -9.81 -7.28 -15.18
N THR A 190 -10.20 -6.87 -16.39
CA THR A 190 -9.88 -5.54 -16.92
C THR A 190 -10.54 -4.46 -16.08
N VAL A 191 -11.84 -4.61 -15.78
CA VAL A 191 -12.58 -3.66 -14.96
C VAL A 191 -12.05 -3.65 -13.53
N ALA A 192 -11.72 -4.81 -12.94
CA ALA A 192 -11.11 -4.89 -11.62
C ALA A 192 -9.72 -4.21 -11.59
N GLY A 193 -8.90 -4.41 -12.62
CA GLY A 193 -7.60 -3.75 -12.76
C GLY A 193 -7.72 -2.23 -12.86
N LEU A 194 -8.68 -1.74 -13.66
CA LEU A 194 -8.99 -0.31 -13.77
C LEU A 194 -9.52 0.26 -12.45
N TYR A 195 -10.38 -0.48 -11.76
CA TYR A 195 -10.87 -0.11 -10.44
C TYR A 195 -9.69 0.07 -9.48
N ILE A 196 -8.78 -0.90 -9.38
CA ILE A 196 -7.58 -0.82 -8.54
C ILE A 196 -6.76 0.42 -8.88
N ILE A 197 -6.54 0.69 -10.17
CA ILE A 197 -5.82 1.89 -10.64
C ILE A 197 -6.47 3.19 -10.16
N PHE A 198 -7.81 3.23 -10.07
CA PHE A 198 -8.53 4.43 -9.67
C PHE A 198 -8.45 4.78 -8.18
N TYR A 199 -8.09 3.87 -7.27
CA TYR A 199 -8.03 4.22 -5.83
C TYR A 199 -6.83 3.64 -5.06
N ALA A 200 -6.22 2.53 -5.52
CA ALA A 200 -5.11 1.90 -4.81
C ALA A 200 -3.87 2.80 -4.65
N PRO A 201 -3.48 3.65 -5.63
CA PRO A 201 -2.35 4.57 -5.44
C PRO A 201 -2.52 5.52 -4.26
N ALA A 202 -3.75 6.00 -4.02
CA ALA A 202 -4.07 6.86 -2.89
C ALA A 202 -3.88 6.12 -1.56
N LEU A 203 -4.39 4.90 -1.47
CA LEU A 203 -4.21 4.06 -0.29
C LEU A 203 -2.74 3.73 -0.03
N LEU A 204 -1.97 3.46 -1.09
CA LEU A 204 -0.53 3.23 -0.98
C LEU A 204 0.19 4.46 -0.45
N ALA A 205 -0.10 5.64 -0.99
CA ALA A 205 0.45 6.90 -0.51
C ALA A 205 0.14 7.12 0.99
N SER A 206 -1.09 6.78 1.42
CA SER A 206 -1.51 6.87 2.82
C SER A 206 -0.82 5.86 3.75
N ALA A 207 -0.34 4.75 3.20
CA ALA A 207 0.31 3.66 3.95
C ALA A 207 1.81 3.92 4.15
N ILE A 208 2.40 4.75 3.29
CA ILE A 208 3.78 5.22 3.44
C ILE A 208 3.78 6.20 4.62
N ARG A 209 4.27 5.71 5.76
CA ARG A 209 4.50 6.35 7.08
C ARG A 209 3.66 7.59 7.39
N PRO A 210 2.85 7.59 8.48
CA PRO A 210 2.01 8.75 8.79
C PRO A 210 2.86 10.02 8.98
N LEU A 211 2.76 10.95 8.03
CA LEU A 211 3.35 12.30 8.08
C LEU A 211 2.83 13.14 9.26
N ARG A 212 1.94 12.57 10.05
CA ARG A 212 1.34 13.13 11.25
C ARG A 212 2.35 13.39 12.37
N ARG A 213 3.59 12.86 12.32
CA ARG A 213 4.66 13.18 13.29
C ARG A 213 5.23 14.59 13.08
N LEU A 214 5.58 15.28 14.17
CA LEU A 214 6.14 16.63 14.12
C LEU A 214 7.60 16.50 13.72
N ALA A 215 7.99 17.11 12.60
CA ALA A 215 9.41 17.32 12.34
C ALA A 215 9.84 18.58 13.09
N SER A 216 10.49 18.38 14.23
CA SER A 216 10.97 19.49 15.08
C SER A 216 12.48 19.59 15.01
N ASP A 217 13.14 18.43 14.97
CA ASP A 217 14.59 18.35 14.89
C ASP A 217 15.06 18.07 13.47
N ARG A 218 16.36 18.32 13.24
CA ARG A 218 17.05 18.02 11.98
C ARG A 218 16.87 16.56 11.55
N ASP A 219 16.78 15.66 12.53
CA ASP A 219 16.69 14.23 12.33
C ASP A 219 15.29 13.84 11.85
N ASP A 220 14.25 14.38 12.48
CA ASP A 220 12.87 14.21 12.01
C ASP A 220 12.66 14.85 10.62
N THR A 221 13.32 15.98 10.35
CA THR A 221 13.25 16.66 9.04
C THR A 221 13.89 15.80 7.95
N TRP A 222 15.01 15.15 8.25
CA TRP A 222 15.64 14.18 7.35
C TRP A 222 14.70 13.01 7.06
N GLU A 223 14.11 12.42 8.11
CA GLU A 223 13.14 11.34 7.96
C GLU A 223 11.96 11.75 7.07
N ARG A 224 11.40 12.94 7.31
CA ARG A 224 10.31 13.49 6.49
C ARG A 224 10.72 13.67 5.03
N ALA A 225 11.91 14.22 4.77
CA ALA A 225 12.41 14.37 3.40
C ALA A 225 12.57 13.00 2.70
N THR A 226 13.04 11.99 3.43
CA THR A 226 13.15 10.63 2.88
C THR A 226 11.78 10.00 2.63
N ASP A 227 10.80 10.22 3.50
CA ASP A 227 9.43 9.72 3.34
C ASP A 227 8.79 10.31 2.07
N TYR A 228 8.98 11.60 1.82
CA TYR A 228 8.53 12.28 0.59
C TYR A 228 9.19 11.68 -0.66
N GLY A 229 10.52 11.53 -0.63
CA GLY A 229 11.27 10.96 -1.75
C GLY A 229 10.85 9.53 -2.07
N LEU A 230 10.68 8.69 -1.04
CA LEU A 230 10.24 7.31 -1.17
C LEU A 230 8.79 7.25 -1.67
N ALA A 231 7.87 8.01 -1.09
CA ALA A 231 6.47 8.02 -1.48
C ALA A 231 6.29 8.44 -2.95
N LEU A 232 7.00 9.48 -3.38
CA LEU A 232 7.00 9.95 -4.77
C LEU A 232 7.51 8.86 -5.73
N LEU A 233 8.68 8.31 -5.43
CA LEU A 233 9.35 7.33 -6.30
C LEU A 233 8.54 6.04 -6.41
N LEU A 234 8.06 5.52 -5.28
CA LEU A 234 7.38 4.23 -5.20
C LEU A 234 5.95 4.30 -5.73
N SER A 235 5.22 5.39 -5.49
CA SER A 235 3.87 5.55 -6.05
C SER A 235 3.88 5.58 -7.58
N GLY A 236 4.78 6.37 -8.18
CA GLY A 236 4.95 6.41 -9.63
C GLY A 236 5.40 5.06 -10.21
N TRP A 237 6.38 4.41 -9.58
CA TRP A 237 6.83 3.08 -10.01
C TRP A 237 5.73 2.02 -9.94
N THR A 238 5.01 1.95 -8.82
CA THR A 238 3.88 1.03 -8.65
C THR A 238 2.80 1.30 -9.69
N MET A 239 2.48 2.56 -9.96
CA MET A 239 1.51 2.93 -10.99
C MET A 239 1.93 2.45 -12.37
N SER A 240 3.20 2.63 -12.74
CA SER A 240 3.73 2.13 -14.02
C SER A 240 3.57 0.61 -14.14
N LYS A 241 3.81 -0.13 -13.05
CA LYS A 241 3.66 -1.59 -13.02
C LYS A 241 2.20 -2.04 -13.07
N LEU A 242 1.29 -1.36 -12.37
CA LEU A 242 -0.14 -1.65 -12.41
C LEU A 242 -0.70 -1.48 -13.83
N ILE A 243 -0.37 -0.36 -14.48
CA ILE A 243 -0.81 -0.09 -15.85
C ILE A 243 -0.16 -1.08 -16.82
N GLY A 244 1.14 -1.34 -16.70
CA GLY A 244 1.82 -2.33 -17.53
C GLY A 244 1.28 -3.75 -17.38
N GLY A 245 0.72 -4.09 -16.21
CA GLY A 245 0.07 -5.36 -15.94
C GLY A 245 -1.33 -5.51 -16.54
N LEU A 246 -2.00 -4.41 -16.92
CA LEU A 246 -3.38 -4.45 -17.41
C LEU A 246 -3.55 -5.31 -18.67
N ASN A 247 -2.59 -5.25 -19.61
CA ASN A 247 -2.67 -6.04 -20.85
C ASN A 247 -2.81 -7.54 -20.56
N ALA A 248 -2.14 -8.00 -19.51
CA ALA A 248 -2.15 -9.40 -19.15
C ALA A 248 -3.43 -9.81 -18.42
N LEU A 249 -4.10 -8.88 -17.73
CA LEU A 249 -5.44 -9.10 -17.16
C LEU A 249 -6.52 -9.09 -18.24
N ALA A 250 -6.38 -8.20 -19.22
CA ALA A 250 -7.34 -8.02 -20.31
C ALA A 250 -7.20 -9.05 -21.43
N GLY A 251 -6.08 -9.78 -21.50
CA GLY A 251 -5.80 -10.70 -22.60
C GLY A 251 -5.56 -10.01 -23.95
N ILE A 252 -5.58 -8.67 -23.98
CA ILE A 252 -5.44 -7.84 -25.18
C ILE A 252 -4.47 -6.68 -24.92
N GLN A 253 -3.91 -6.12 -25.99
CA GLN A 253 -3.08 -4.92 -25.90
C GLN A 253 -3.96 -3.68 -25.74
N LEU A 254 -3.87 -3.02 -24.59
CA LEU A 254 -4.63 -1.82 -24.26
C LEU A 254 -3.81 -0.57 -24.57
N LEU A 255 -4.46 0.42 -25.19
CA LEU A 255 -3.82 1.68 -25.59
C LEU A 255 -3.23 2.46 -24.40
N ILE A 256 -3.87 2.37 -23.24
CA ILE A 256 -3.42 3.06 -22.02
C ILE A 256 -2.01 2.64 -21.56
N THR A 257 -1.58 1.43 -21.94
CA THR A 257 -0.27 0.92 -21.51
C THR A 257 0.91 1.62 -22.18
N TYR A 258 0.70 2.23 -23.35
CA TYR A 258 1.70 3.08 -23.99
C TYR A 258 1.95 4.38 -23.21
N HIS A 259 0.98 4.81 -22.40
CA HIS A 259 1.05 5.99 -21.55
C HIS A 259 1.41 5.67 -20.09
N ALA A 260 1.82 4.43 -19.79
CA ALA A 260 2.11 4.01 -18.41
C ALA A 260 3.16 4.89 -17.71
N THR A 261 4.19 5.34 -18.43
CA THR A 261 5.23 6.23 -17.90
C THR A 261 4.68 7.64 -17.64
N GLU A 262 3.87 8.16 -18.55
CA GLU A 262 3.23 9.48 -18.41
C GLU A 262 2.31 9.50 -17.18
N ILE A 263 1.46 8.48 -17.05
CA ILE A 263 0.54 8.34 -15.92
C ILE A 263 1.34 8.19 -14.60
N ALA A 264 2.43 7.41 -14.61
CA ALA A 264 3.29 7.25 -13.44
C ALA A 264 3.89 8.56 -12.94
N TRP A 265 4.41 9.41 -13.84
CA TRP A 265 4.96 10.72 -13.47
C TRP A 265 3.91 11.63 -12.84
N TRP A 266 2.72 11.71 -13.43
CA TRP A 266 1.65 12.52 -12.89
C TRP A 266 1.09 11.98 -11.58
N THR A 267 0.95 10.67 -11.43
CA THR A 267 0.58 10.06 -10.14
C THR A 267 1.56 10.46 -9.05
N ALA A 268 2.86 10.44 -9.35
CA ALA A 268 3.89 10.89 -8.41
C ALA A 268 3.66 12.37 -8.01
N VAL A 269 3.39 13.25 -8.99
CA VAL A 269 3.06 14.67 -8.71
C VAL A 269 1.81 14.80 -7.83
N PHE A 270 0.75 14.05 -8.09
CA PHE A 270 -0.47 14.11 -7.27
C PHE A 270 -0.24 13.60 -5.85
N VAL A 271 0.57 12.54 -5.69
CA VAL A 271 0.99 12.06 -4.38
C VAL A 271 1.79 13.15 -3.66
N LEU A 272 2.71 13.84 -4.32
CA LEU A 272 3.45 14.94 -3.70
C LEU A 272 2.52 16.05 -3.20
N VAL A 273 1.55 16.47 -4.03
CA VAL A 273 0.56 17.48 -3.64
C VAL A 273 -0.22 17.01 -2.40
N ARG A 274 -0.67 15.76 -2.40
CA ARG A 274 -1.36 15.14 -1.27
C ARG A 274 -0.50 15.17 -0.01
N LEU A 275 0.76 14.73 -0.07
CA LEU A 275 1.67 14.72 1.09
C LEU A 275 1.84 16.12 1.67
N ILE A 276 2.00 17.15 0.83
CA ILE A 276 2.09 18.54 1.27
C ILE A 276 0.80 18.98 1.99
N LEU A 277 -0.38 18.59 1.49
CA LEU A 277 -1.66 18.91 2.12
C LEU A 277 -1.85 18.17 3.45
N GLU A 278 -1.44 16.91 3.54
CA GLU A 278 -1.45 16.14 4.80
C GLU A 278 -0.50 16.73 5.84
N ASP A 279 0.69 17.17 5.40
CA ASP A 279 1.65 17.93 6.21
C ASP A 279 0.99 19.17 6.80
N PHE A 280 0.46 20.00 5.91
CA PHE A 280 -0.15 21.26 6.25
C PHE A 280 -1.31 21.07 7.23
N ALA A 281 -2.14 20.05 6.99
CA ALA A 281 -3.23 19.70 7.88
C ALA A 281 -2.73 19.22 9.25
N SER A 282 -1.66 18.41 9.29
CA SER A 282 -1.08 17.89 10.53
C SER A 282 -0.48 18.97 11.44
N TYR A 283 0.04 20.06 10.85
CA TYR A 283 0.55 21.21 11.62
C TYR A 283 -0.54 22.22 12.01
N ASN A 284 -1.54 22.44 11.15
CA ASN A 284 -2.55 23.48 11.38
C ASN A 284 -3.82 22.98 12.06
N TYR A 285 -4.19 21.71 11.88
CA TYR A 285 -5.45 21.11 12.37
C TYR A 285 -5.25 19.80 13.18
N PRO A 286 -4.25 19.70 14.08
CA PRO A 286 -3.95 18.46 14.79
C PRO A 286 -5.11 17.91 15.62
N GLU A 287 -5.78 18.75 16.43
CA GLU A 287 -6.87 18.28 17.30
C GLU A 287 -8.05 17.79 16.47
N ARG A 288 -8.36 18.52 15.40
CA ARG A 288 -9.44 18.14 14.51
C ARG A 288 -9.17 16.83 13.79
N ILE A 289 -7.96 16.61 13.29
CA ILE A 289 -7.58 15.32 12.68
C ILE A 289 -7.81 14.18 13.66
N ALA A 290 -7.43 14.35 14.94
CA ALA A 290 -7.66 13.33 15.96
C ALA A 290 -9.15 13.11 16.23
N ALA A 291 -9.96 14.18 16.31
CA ALA A 291 -11.40 14.09 16.56
C ALA A 291 -12.20 13.46 15.42
N VAL A 292 -11.77 13.69 14.17
CA VAL A 292 -12.47 13.17 12.97
C VAL A 292 -11.91 11.82 12.49
N SER A 293 -10.80 11.37 13.06
CA SER A 293 -10.27 10.02 12.83
C SER A 293 -11.16 9.00 13.57
N GLY A 294 -11.98 8.26 12.83
CA GLY A 294 -12.73 7.14 13.39
C GLY A 294 -11.80 6.05 13.91
N GLU A 295 -12.26 5.29 14.90
CA GLU A 295 -11.45 4.24 15.54
C GLU A 295 -11.50 2.92 14.79
N PHE A 296 -10.32 2.31 14.56
CA PHE A 296 -10.23 1.00 13.91
C PHE A 296 -10.34 -0.12 14.93
N LYS A 297 -11.48 -0.82 14.91
CA LYS A 297 -11.68 -2.05 15.68
C LYS A 297 -10.87 -3.21 15.10
N ALA A 298 -10.25 -3.99 15.96
CA ALA A 298 -9.57 -5.22 15.58
C ALA A 298 -10.52 -6.20 14.87
N GLN A 299 -10.00 -6.88 13.84
CA GLN A 299 -10.74 -7.90 13.11
C GLN A 299 -10.83 -9.20 13.91
N ASP A 300 -12.02 -9.82 13.85
CA ASP A 300 -12.25 -11.15 14.41
C ASP A 300 -11.57 -12.24 13.57
N THR A 301 -11.24 -13.37 14.18
CA THR A 301 -10.58 -14.50 13.50
C THR A 301 -11.34 -14.99 12.27
N ILE A 302 -12.68 -15.01 12.32
CA ILE A 302 -13.52 -15.42 11.18
C ILE A 302 -13.31 -14.48 9.99
N HIS A 303 -13.27 -13.16 10.22
CA HIS A 303 -13.04 -12.17 9.17
C HIS A 303 -11.62 -12.25 8.59
N LYS A 304 -10.63 -12.61 9.42
CA LYS A 304 -9.28 -12.90 8.92
C LYS A 304 -9.25 -14.12 8.00
N VAL A 305 -10.01 -15.17 8.32
CA VAL A 305 -10.16 -16.36 7.46
C VAL A 305 -10.87 -16.01 6.15
N ILE A 306 -11.98 -15.28 6.21
CA ILE A 306 -12.70 -14.81 5.00
C ILE A 306 -11.78 -13.95 4.11
N SER A 307 -10.99 -13.06 4.72
CA SER A 307 -10.01 -12.26 3.99
C SER A 307 -8.92 -13.11 3.32
N LEU A 308 -8.49 -14.20 3.96
CA LEU A 308 -7.54 -15.14 3.37
C LEU A 308 -8.17 -15.92 2.20
N GLU A 309 -9.41 -16.37 2.34
CA GLU A 309 -10.14 -17.04 1.26
C GLU A 309 -10.31 -16.13 0.04
N LEU A 310 -10.73 -14.87 0.26
CA LEU A 310 -10.85 -13.88 -0.81
C LEU A 310 -9.50 -13.60 -1.47
N LYS A 311 -8.41 -13.51 -0.68
CA LYS A 311 -7.04 -13.34 -1.19
C LYS A 311 -6.63 -14.51 -2.08
N ILE A 312 -6.89 -15.75 -1.64
CA ILE A 312 -6.63 -16.96 -2.41
C ILE A 312 -7.43 -16.93 -3.72
N PHE A 313 -8.72 -16.61 -3.64
CA PHE A 313 -9.58 -16.51 -4.83
C PHE A 313 -9.05 -15.49 -5.84
N ILE A 314 -8.76 -14.25 -5.40
CA ILE A 314 -8.22 -13.20 -6.27
C ILE A 314 -6.88 -13.64 -6.86
N PHE A 315 -5.98 -14.21 -6.06
CA PHE A 315 -4.67 -14.66 -6.54
C PHE A 315 -4.79 -15.75 -7.61
N VAL A 316 -5.64 -16.76 -7.38
CA VAL A 316 -5.91 -17.81 -8.36
C VAL A 316 -6.47 -17.21 -9.64
N GLN A 317 -7.42 -16.28 -9.53
CA GLN A 317 -7.97 -15.61 -10.70
C GLN A 317 -6.93 -14.77 -11.42
N LEU A 318 -6.03 -14.06 -10.74
CA LEU A 318 -4.99 -13.29 -11.42
C LEU A 318 -3.90 -14.16 -12.03
N ALA A 319 -3.55 -15.29 -11.41
CA ALA A 319 -2.47 -16.17 -11.88
C ALA A 319 -2.91 -17.10 -13.02
N MET A 320 -4.19 -17.47 -13.09
CA MET A 320 -4.71 -18.42 -14.08
C MET A 320 -4.40 -18.11 -15.56
N PRO A 321 -4.43 -16.85 -16.08
CA PRO A 321 -4.09 -16.57 -17.49
C PRO A 321 -2.65 -16.95 -17.83
N PHE A 322 -1.76 -16.89 -16.84
CA PHE A 322 -0.34 -17.03 -17.05
C PHE A 322 0.15 -18.47 -16.96
N ILE A 323 -0.44 -19.25 -16.04
CA ILE A 323 0.04 -20.60 -15.69
C ILE A 323 -0.97 -21.69 -16.11
N GLY A 324 -2.23 -21.32 -16.34
CA GLY A 324 -3.33 -22.25 -16.53
C GLY A 324 -3.73 -22.99 -15.26
N PHE A 325 -4.81 -23.76 -15.35
CA PHE A 325 -5.32 -24.56 -14.24
C PHE A 325 -4.53 -25.87 -14.11
N ASN A 326 -3.43 -25.83 -13.34
CA ASN A 326 -2.48 -26.94 -13.19
C ASN A 326 -1.99 -27.07 -11.74
N ILE A 327 -1.26 -28.17 -11.44
CA ILE A 327 -0.62 -28.38 -10.12
C ILE A 327 0.30 -27.22 -9.70
N LYS A 328 0.89 -26.52 -10.67
CA LYS A 328 1.76 -25.35 -10.44
C LYS A 328 0.99 -24.17 -9.84
N LEU A 329 -0.24 -23.95 -10.30
CA LEU A 329 -1.13 -22.93 -9.73
C LEU A 329 -1.50 -23.29 -8.30
N PHE A 330 -1.80 -24.56 -8.03
CA PHE A 330 -2.07 -25.06 -6.69
C PHE A 330 -0.88 -24.86 -5.74
N LEU A 331 0.32 -25.28 -6.15
CA LEU A 331 1.54 -25.12 -5.35
C LEU A 331 1.87 -23.64 -5.08
N GLY A 332 1.78 -22.77 -6.09
CA GLY A 332 2.00 -21.33 -5.89
C GLY A 332 0.97 -20.71 -4.96
N THR A 333 -0.29 -21.15 -5.03
CA THR A 333 -1.35 -20.70 -4.12
C THR A 333 -1.08 -21.14 -2.69
N LEU A 334 -0.61 -22.39 -2.50
CA LEU A 334 -0.24 -22.91 -1.18
C LEU A 334 0.94 -22.13 -0.60
N ILE A 335 1.98 -21.86 -1.39
CA ILE A 335 3.12 -21.02 -0.97
C ILE A 335 2.64 -19.63 -0.56
N MET A 336 1.75 -19.00 -1.34
CA MET A 336 1.22 -17.66 -1.05
C MET A 336 0.39 -17.63 0.24
N ALA A 337 -0.44 -18.64 0.49
CA ALA A 337 -1.31 -18.69 1.66
C ALA A 337 -0.57 -19.08 2.94
N THR A 338 0.54 -19.82 2.82
CA THR A 338 1.28 -20.39 3.97
C THR A 338 1.66 -19.35 5.04
N PRO A 339 2.25 -18.19 4.71
CA PRO A 339 2.58 -17.19 5.73
C PRO A 339 1.38 -16.70 6.55
N THR A 340 0.24 -16.44 5.91
CA THR A 340 -0.98 -16.01 6.61
C THR A 340 -1.53 -17.14 7.48
N ILE A 341 -1.56 -18.39 6.98
CA ILE A 341 -1.99 -19.56 7.75
C ILE A 341 -1.11 -19.76 9.00
N ILE A 342 0.21 -19.68 8.85
CA ILE A 342 1.15 -19.76 9.97
C ILE A 342 0.88 -18.64 10.97
N GLY A 343 0.68 -17.41 10.50
CA GLY A 343 0.36 -16.26 11.34
C GLY A 343 -0.89 -16.45 12.19
N LEU A 344 -1.95 -17.03 11.61
CA LEU A 344 -3.23 -17.27 12.29
C LEU A 344 -3.19 -18.45 13.27
N THR A 345 -2.34 -19.46 13.04
CA THR A 345 -2.37 -20.73 13.79
C THR A 345 -1.25 -20.85 14.82
N ILE A 346 0.00 -20.68 14.40
CA ILE A 346 1.20 -21.00 15.19
C ILE A 346 2.08 -19.75 15.38
N GLY A 347 1.74 -18.61 14.79
CA GLY A 347 2.57 -17.39 14.79
C GLY A 347 3.10 -16.99 16.17
N LYS A 348 2.26 -17.06 17.21
CA LYS A 348 2.63 -16.73 18.60
C LYS A 348 3.59 -17.74 19.26
N LYS A 349 3.71 -18.95 18.70
CA LYS A 349 4.56 -20.04 19.19
C LYS A 349 5.89 -20.13 18.44
N LEU A 350 6.13 -19.30 17.43
CA LEU A 350 7.39 -19.32 16.69
C LEU A 350 8.54 -18.78 17.56
N PRO A 351 9.76 -19.34 17.45
CA PRO A 351 10.89 -18.87 18.22
C PRO A 351 11.30 -17.47 17.77
N LYS A 352 11.19 -16.48 18.67
CA LYS A 352 11.60 -15.10 18.38
C LYS A 352 13.10 -14.91 18.67
N THR A 353 13.87 -14.39 17.70
CA THR A 353 15.32 -14.20 17.82
C THR A 353 15.76 -12.80 17.38
N SER A 354 16.68 -12.18 18.14
CA SER A 354 17.15 -10.82 17.87
C SER A 354 18.21 -10.75 16.76
N ILE A 355 18.94 -11.85 16.51
CA ILE A 355 19.87 -11.96 15.35
C ILE A 355 19.13 -11.72 14.03
N LEU A 356 17.89 -12.18 13.95
CA LEU A 356 17.07 -12.08 12.75
C LEU A 356 16.68 -10.64 12.43
N TYR A 357 16.51 -9.80 13.45
CA TYR A 357 16.28 -8.37 13.25
C TYR A 357 17.40 -7.70 12.46
N ARG A 358 18.64 -8.13 12.68
CA ARG A 358 19.81 -7.57 11.99
C ARG A 358 19.98 -8.09 10.57
N LEU A 359 19.57 -9.33 10.30
CA LEU A 359 19.71 -9.96 9.00
C LEU A 359 18.52 -9.68 8.06
N MET A 360 17.32 -9.54 8.62
CA MET A 360 16.11 -9.34 7.85
C MET A 360 16.08 -7.93 7.25
N PRO A 361 15.85 -7.82 5.93
CA PRO A 361 15.80 -6.52 5.30
C PRO A 361 14.48 -5.82 5.66
N SER A 362 14.58 -4.55 6.04
CA SER A 362 13.45 -3.74 6.54
C SER A 362 13.33 -2.40 5.80
N GLY A 363 12.15 -1.79 5.88
CA GLY A 363 11.84 -0.50 5.24
C GLY A 363 12.12 -0.51 3.73
N ALA A 364 12.61 0.63 3.22
CA ALA A 364 12.97 0.80 1.81
C ALA A 364 14.05 -0.18 1.32
N PHE A 365 14.97 -0.60 2.20
CA PHE A 365 16.01 -1.57 1.86
C PHE A 365 15.44 -2.95 1.53
N LYS A 366 14.29 -3.33 2.14
CA LYS A 366 13.57 -4.57 1.80
C LYS A 366 13.27 -4.68 0.31
N ILE A 367 12.92 -3.58 -0.35
CA ILE A 367 12.61 -3.56 -1.78
C ILE A 367 13.86 -3.90 -2.58
N VAL A 368 14.97 -3.22 -2.29
CA VAL A 368 16.26 -3.46 -2.95
C VAL A 368 16.67 -4.91 -2.75
N ALA A 369 16.66 -5.39 -1.50
CA ALA A 369 17.01 -6.77 -1.17
C ALA A 369 16.11 -7.78 -1.92
N MET A 370 14.80 -7.55 -1.98
CA MET A 370 13.86 -8.42 -2.70
C MET A 370 14.11 -8.45 -4.20
N VAL A 371 14.45 -7.33 -4.82
CA VAL A 371 14.84 -7.30 -6.24
C VAL A 371 16.11 -8.11 -6.46
N PHE A 372 17.13 -7.92 -5.63
CA PHE A 372 18.38 -8.70 -5.72
C PHE A 372 18.14 -10.21 -5.51
N ILE A 373 17.40 -10.58 -4.48
CA ILE A 373 17.09 -11.98 -4.16
C ILE A 373 16.23 -12.59 -5.27
N GLY A 374 15.27 -11.84 -5.80
CA GLY A 374 14.42 -12.27 -6.92
C GLY A 374 15.23 -12.48 -8.20
N THR A 375 16.09 -11.54 -8.57
CA THR A 375 16.97 -11.66 -9.74
C THR A 375 17.96 -12.82 -9.58
N PHE A 376 18.57 -12.96 -8.40
CA PHE A 376 19.45 -14.08 -8.10
C PHE A 376 18.71 -15.43 -8.17
N ALA A 377 17.54 -15.53 -7.55
CA ALA A 377 16.72 -16.74 -7.62
C ALA A 377 16.33 -17.04 -9.07
N ALA A 378 15.94 -16.02 -9.86
CA ALA A 378 15.59 -16.19 -11.26
C ALA A 378 16.75 -16.72 -12.10
N THR A 379 17.95 -16.15 -11.95
CA THR A 379 19.14 -16.60 -12.68
C THR A 379 19.58 -18.00 -12.23
N PHE A 380 19.54 -18.27 -10.93
CA PHE A 380 19.85 -19.59 -10.38
C PHE A 380 18.87 -20.65 -10.91
N ILE A 381 17.57 -20.39 -10.82
CA ILE A 381 16.52 -21.29 -11.30
C ILE A 381 16.63 -21.46 -12.82
N GLN A 382 16.90 -20.40 -13.58
CA GLN A 382 17.09 -20.48 -15.02
C GLN A 382 18.23 -21.44 -15.39
N GLY A 383 19.30 -21.47 -14.60
CA GLY A 383 20.41 -22.43 -14.76
C GLY A 383 20.03 -23.90 -14.49
N LEU A 384 18.90 -24.17 -13.82
CA LEU A 384 18.45 -25.53 -13.51
C LEU A 384 17.62 -26.18 -14.62
N PHE A 385 17.20 -25.44 -15.64
CA PHE A 385 16.32 -25.95 -16.71
C PHE A 385 16.96 -25.82 -18.09
N ALA A 386 17.03 -26.93 -18.83
CA ALA A 386 17.47 -26.94 -20.23
C ALA A 386 16.38 -26.44 -21.20
N ASN A 387 15.10 -26.65 -20.86
CA ASN A 387 13.95 -26.29 -21.71
C ASN A 387 13.30 -24.98 -21.24
N PRO A 388 13.24 -23.93 -22.08
CA PRO A 388 12.66 -22.63 -21.71
C PRO A 388 11.18 -22.69 -21.31
N ARG A 389 10.40 -23.60 -21.92
CA ARG A 389 8.97 -23.77 -21.61
C ARG A 389 8.75 -24.31 -20.20
N THR A 390 9.50 -25.33 -19.79
CA THR A 390 9.43 -25.87 -18.42
C THR A 390 9.94 -24.89 -17.38
N PHE A 391 10.95 -24.08 -17.72
CA PHE A 391 11.41 -22.99 -16.86
C PHE A 391 10.30 -21.97 -16.60
N LEU A 392 9.61 -21.49 -17.65
CA LEU A 392 8.51 -20.53 -17.50
C LEU A 392 7.42 -21.07 -16.58
N GLU A 393 7.04 -22.33 -16.77
CA GLU A 393 5.98 -22.95 -15.98
C GLU A 393 6.35 -23.13 -14.50
N TRP A 394 7.59 -23.54 -14.18
CA TRP A 394 8.05 -23.73 -12.80
C TRP A 394 8.54 -22.45 -12.13
N SER A 395 8.90 -21.42 -12.90
CA SER A 395 9.37 -20.13 -12.38
C SER A 395 8.36 -19.48 -11.45
N PHE A 396 7.06 -19.63 -11.74
CA PHE A 396 5.98 -19.13 -10.88
C PHE A 396 6.05 -19.66 -9.45
N VAL A 397 6.30 -20.97 -9.28
CA VAL A 397 6.38 -21.62 -7.97
C VAL A 397 7.74 -21.36 -7.34
N ALA A 398 8.81 -21.55 -8.11
CA ALA A 398 10.16 -21.49 -7.60
C ALA A 398 10.57 -20.07 -7.16
N LEU A 399 10.12 -19.03 -7.86
CA LEU A 399 10.39 -17.63 -7.48
C LEU A 399 9.59 -17.17 -6.26
N ALA A 400 8.53 -17.89 -5.87
CA ALA A 400 7.76 -17.59 -4.66
C ALA A 400 8.45 -18.13 -3.39
N ILE A 401 9.37 -19.10 -3.52
CA ILE A 401 10.06 -19.74 -2.38
C ILE A 401 10.91 -18.75 -1.56
N PRO A 402 11.79 -17.92 -2.16
CA PRO A 402 12.56 -16.95 -1.38
C PRO A 402 11.67 -16.00 -0.58
N GLY A 403 10.55 -15.56 -1.17
CA GLY A 403 9.56 -14.73 -0.49
C GLY A 403 8.91 -15.43 0.70
N LEU A 404 8.53 -16.70 0.55
CA LEU A 404 8.00 -17.52 1.65
C LEU A 404 9.00 -17.67 2.79
N ILE A 405 10.26 -17.99 2.47
CA ILE A 405 11.32 -18.14 3.48
C ILE A 405 11.45 -16.85 4.26
N LEU A 406 11.60 -15.71 3.59
CA LEU A 406 11.76 -14.40 4.24
C LEU A 406 10.50 -13.99 5.02
N SER A 407 9.31 -14.38 4.58
CA SER A 407 8.09 -14.07 5.35
C SER A 407 7.99 -14.88 6.63
N ILE A 408 8.31 -16.18 6.59
CA ILE A 408 8.36 -17.02 7.80
C ILE A 408 9.44 -16.51 8.75
N LEU A 409 10.63 -16.21 8.20
CA LEU A 409 11.76 -15.70 8.96
C LEU A 409 11.45 -14.33 9.57
N GLY A 410 10.70 -13.48 8.85
CA GLY A 410 10.20 -12.20 9.35
C GLY A 410 9.34 -12.34 10.61
N LYS A 411 8.48 -13.36 10.69
CA LYS A 411 7.64 -13.63 11.88
C LYS A 411 8.41 -14.11 13.11
N MET A 412 9.68 -14.48 12.93
CA MET A 412 10.59 -14.94 13.99
C MET A 412 11.51 -13.81 14.49
N VAL A 413 11.32 -12.58 14.01
CA VAL A 413 12.13 -11.43 14.41
C VAL A 413 11.75 -10.99 15.83
N LYS A 414 12.77 -10.71 16.66
CA LYS A 414 12.60 -10.02 17.94
C LYS A 414 13.25 -8.64 17.83
N GLU A 415 12.48 -7.58 18.05
CA GLU A 415 13.02 -6.23 18.10
C GLU A 415 14.05 -6.10 19.23
N PRO A 416 15.20 -5.45 18.99
CA PRO A 416 16.22 -5.24 20.01
C PRO A 416 15.79 -4.12 20.97
N GLU A 417 16.13 -4.28 22.25
CA GLU A 417 15.83 -3.29 23.31
C GLU A 417 16.51 -1.93 23.08
N ARG A 418 17.63 -1.91 22.33
CA ARG A 418 18.40 -0.69 22.06
C ARG A 418 18.58 -0.46 20.57
N ASP A 419 17.97 0.62 20.09
CA ASP A 419 18.12 1.07 18.71
C ASP A 419 19.52 1.66 18.47
N TRP A 420 20.25 1.09 17.51
CA TRP A 420 21.59 1.51 17.12
C TRP A 420 21.61 2.89 16.46
N LYS A 421 20.47 3.32 15.88
CA LYS A 421 20.29 4.62 15.23
C LYS A 421 20.42 5.81 16.19
N LYS A 422 20.22 5.58 17.50
CA LYS A 422 20.35 6.63 18.53
C LYS A 422 21.79 7.07 18.78
N SER A 423 22.77 6.23 18.43
CA SER A 423 24.18 6.60 18.56
C SER A 423 24.59 7.58 17.45
N GLN A 424 25.49 8.53 17.73
CA GLN A 424 25.94 9.53 16.73
C GLN A 424 26.55 8.89 15.47
N ILE A 425 27.35 7.83 15.65
CA ILE A 425 27.94 7.06 14.56
C ILE A 425 26.84 6.29 13.79
N GLY A 426 25.91 5.66 14.52
CA GLY A 426 24.80 4.93 13.93
C GLY A 426 23.86 5.81 13.12
N ASN A 427 23.55 7.01 13.61
CA ASN A 427 22.73 8.00 12.90
C ASN A 427 23.39 8.45 11.59
N THR A 428 24.70 8.74 11.64
CA THR A 428 25.46 9.13 10.44
C THR A 428 25.48 8.00 9.40
N ALA A 429 25.78 6.77 9.84
CA ALA A 429 25.75 5.59 8.99
C ALA A 429 24.35 5.33 8.40
N TYR A 430 23.29 5.50 9.21
CA TYR A 430 21.91 5.36 8.77
C TYR A 430 21.56 6.33 7.63
N ARG A 431 22.01 7.59 7.69
CA ARG A 431 21.77 8.58 6.62
C ARG A 431 22.50 8.24 5.34
N ILE A 432 23.80 7.94 5.44
CA ILE A 432 24.62 7.59 4.27
C ILE A 432 24.05 6.33 3.60
N LEU A 433 23.74 5.30 4.39
CA LEU A 433 23.12 4.08 3.90
C LEU A 433 21.73 4.36 3.29
N GLY A 434 20.94 5.23 3.93
CA GLY A 434 19.65 5.66 3.41
C GLY A 434 19.73 6.30 2.02
N VAL A 435 20.69 7.20 1.81
CA VAL A 435 20.95 7.80 0.48
C VAL A 435 21.37 6.75 -0.53
N LEU A 436 22.27 5.83 -0.17
CA LEU A 436 22.69 4.75 -1.06
C LEU A 436 21.51 3.86 -1.46
N VAL A 437 20.66 3.47 -0.49
CA VAL A 437 19.45 2.68 -0.75
C VAL A 437 18.50 3.44 -1.67
N PHE A 438 18.31 4.74 -1.46
CA PHE A 438 17.46 5.57 -2.32
C PHE A 438 17.99 5.65 -3.75
N LEU A 439 19.31 5.81 -3.94
CA LEU A 439 19.93 5.78 -5.26
C LEU A 439 19.75 4.43 -5.96
N LEU A 440 19.89 3.32 -5.23
CA LEU A 440 19.62 1.98 -5.76
C LEU A 440 18.16 1.84 -6.18
N LEU A 441 17.21 2.37 -5.40
CA LEU A 441 15.80 2.39 -5.77
C LEU A 441 15.56 3.16 -7.05
N ILE A 442 16.18 4.34 -7.23
CA ILE A 442 16.07 5.10 -8.48
C ILE A 442 16.52 4.24 -9.67
N GLN A 443 17.62 3.50 -9.53
CA GLN A 443 18.10 2.61 -10.61
C GLN A 443 17.13 1.46 -10.89
N ILE A 444 16.54 0.86 -9.86
CA ILE A 444 15.48 -0.16 -10.01
C ILE A 444 14.28 0.41 -10.77
N VAL A 445 13.84 1.62 -10.40
CA VAL A 445 12.71 2.29 -11.06
C VAL A 445 13.01 2.60 -12.51
N ARG A 446 14.25 2.99 -12.83
CA ARG A 446 14.73 3.18 -14.20
C ARG A 446 14.84 1.88 -15.01
N GLY A 447 14.72 0.72 -14.37
CA GLY A 447 14.85 -0.58 -15.00
C GLY A 447 16.30 -1.02 -15.24
N VAL A 448 17.26 -0.44 -14.51
CA VAL A 448 18.66 -0.89 -14.55
C VAL A 448 18.77 -2.22 -13.83
N ASP A 449 19.40 -3.20 -14.48
CA ASP A 449 19.73 -4.46 -13.83
C ASP A 449 20.90 -4.25 -12.87
N LEU A 450 20.56 -4.02 -11.60
CA LEU A 450 21.54 -3.83 -10.54
C LEU A 450 22.40 -5.09 -10.30
N TYR A 451 21.87 -6.28 -10.58
CA TYR A 451 22.63 -7.51 -10.43
C TYR A 451 23.74 -7.56 -11.48
N ALA A 452 23.40 -7.28 -12.74
CA ALA A 452 24.36 -7.17 -13.83
C ALA A 452 25.41 -6.07 -13.56
N ALA A 453 24.96 -4.92 -13.07
CA ALA A 453 25.85 -3.79 -12.78
C ALA A 453 26.87 -4.06 -11.66
N VAL A 454 26.51 -4.86 -10.65
CA VAL A 454 27.38 -5.19 -9.50
C VAL A 454 28.27 -6.40 -9.79
N PHE A 455 27.74 -7.41 -10.48
CA PHE A 455 28.43 -8.69 -10.68
C PHE A 455 29.00 -8.88 -12.09
N GLY A 456 28.82 -7.90 -12.99
CA GLY A 456 29.46 -7.85 -14.30
C GLY A 456 29.02 -8.96 -15.27
N LYS A 457 27.77 -9.43 -15.16
CA LYS A 457 27.20 -10.47 -16.03
C LYS A 457 25.93 -10.02 -16.72
#